data_AF-A0A3N0U9L3-F1
#
_entry.id   AF-A0A3N0U9L3-F1
#
_cell.length_a   1.000
_cell.length_b   1.000
_cell.length_c   1.000
_cell.angle_alpha   90.00
_cell.angle_beta   90.00
_cell.angle_gamma   90.00
#
_symmetry.space_group_name_H-M   'P 1'
#
loop_
_entity.id
_entity.type
_entity.pdbx_description
1 polymer ?
#
loop_
_entity_poly.entity_id
_entity_poly.type
_entity_poly.pdbx_seq_one_letter_code
_entity_poly.pdbx_strand_id
1 'polypeptide(L)'
;MCNLKTIYCYDESGSPRNNELSTGNMLSLIRKISKAGATDVILMGGEPFKRNDIFVFIDEIVRNNLRFSILSHGLSSTTETIELLKKYHVVIHVHQP
;
A
#
# COMPACT_ATOMS: atom_id res chain seq x y z
N MET A 1 0.91 -7.05 -8.29
CA MET A 1 0.53 -8.41 -7.83
C MET A 1 -0.80 -8.38 -7.09
N CYS A 2 -1.71 -9.33 -7.34
CA CYS A 2 -3.04 -9.41 -6.71
C CYS A 2 -3.51 -10.86 -6.63
N ASN A 3 -4.29 -11.20 -5.62
CA ASN A 3 -4.90 -12.54 -5.51
C ASN A 3 -6.10 -12.72 -6.45
N LEU A 4 -6.66 -11.63 -6.96
CA LEU A 4 -7.83 -11.64 -7.82
C LEU A 4 -7.46 -11.25 -9.25
N LYS A 5 -8.17 -11.83 -10.21
CA LYS A 5 -8.10 -11.50 -11.64
C LYS A 5 -9.50 -11.14 -12.12
N THR A 6 -9.98 -9.96 -11.72
CA THR A 6 -11.34 -9.52 -12.05
C THR A 6 -11.38 -8.95 -13.47
N ILE A 7 -12.53 -9.10 -14.14
CA ILE A 7 -12.72 -8.67 -15.54
C ILE A 7 -12.74 -7.15 -15.73
N TYR A 8 -12.89 -6.38 -14.64
CA TYR A 8 -12.92 -4.92 -14.64
C TYR A 8 -11.64 -4.32 -14.03
N CYS A 9 -10.60 -5.12 -13.77
CA CYS A 9 -9.34 -4.62 -13.24
C CYS A 9 -8.59 -3.80 -14.30
N TYR A 10 -8.59 -2.47 -14.15
CA TYR A 10 -7.91 -1.58 -15.09
C TYR A 10 -6.37 -1.77 -15.11
N ASP A 11 -5.79 -2.25 -14.00
CA ASP A 11 -4.35 -2.34 -13.78
C ASP A 11 -3.78 -3.73 -14.13
N GLU A 12 -4.63 -4.69 -14.49
CA GLU A 12 -4.27 -6.09 -14.78
C GLU A 12 -3.36 -6.71 -13.71
N SER A 13 -3.61 -6.37 -12.43
CA SER A 13 -2.62 -6.49 -11.35
C SER A 13 -2.28 -7.91 -10.89
N GLY A 14 -2.80 -8.96 -11.56
CA GLY A 14 -2.72 -10.35 -11.12
C GLY A 14 -1.28 -10.81 -10.87
N SER A 15 -0.35 -10.49 -11.79
CA SER A 15 1.07 -10.81 -11.64
C SER A 15 1.88 -9.60 -11.17
N PRO A 16 3.01 -9.81 -10.47
CA PRO A 16 3.98 -8.74 -10.27
C PRO A 16 4.52 -8.23 -11.62
N ARG A 17 4.78 -6.93 -11.72
CA ARG A 17 5.48 -6.40 -12.90
C ARG A 17 6.98 -6.68 -12.79
N ASN A 18 7.65 -6.91 -13.91
CA ASN A 18 9.10 -7.18 -13.95
C ASN A 18 9.96 -6.03 -13.40
N ASN A 19 9.40 -4.83 -13.34
CA ASN A 19 10.06 -3.59 -12.93
C ASN A 19 9.38 -2.93 -11.71
N GLU A 20 8.79 -3.72 -10.80
CA GLU A 20 8.31 -3.18 -9.53
C GLU A 20 9.48 -2.54 -8.74
N LEU A 21 9.18 -1.45 -8.04
CA LEU A 21 10.18 -0.76 -7.23
C LEU A 21 10.69 -1.70 -6.13
N SER A 22 12.01 -1.71 -5.94
CA SER A 22 12.63 -2.33 -4.77
C SER A 22 12.24 -1.58 -3.50
N THR A 23 12.35 -2.24 -2.35
CA THR A 23 12.09 -1.63 -1.03
C THR A 23 12.89 -0.33 -0.86
N GLY A 24 14.19 -0.34 -1.17
CA GLY A 24 15.05 0.84 -1.04
C GLY A 24 14.63 2.01 -1.92
N ASN A 25 14.21 1.73 -3.15
CA ASN A 25 13.72 2.77 -4.07
C ASN A 25 12.39 3.37 -3.61
N MET A 26 11.48 2.54 -3.07
CA MET A 26 10.21 3.01 -2.52
C MET A 26 10.43 3.92 -1.31
N LEU A 27 11.31 3.53 -0.38
CA LEU A 27 11.65 4.36 0.78
C LEU A 27 12.28 5.70 0.36
N SER A 28 13.17 5.66 -0.64
CA SER A 28 13.76 6.88 -1.22
C SER A 28 12.69 7.77 -1.84
N LEU A 29 11.71 7.20 -2.54
CA LEU A 29 10.59 7.93 -3.12
C LEU A 29 9.73 8.60 -2.04
N ILE A 30 9.36 7.88 -0.99
CA ILE A 30 8.55 8.41 0.14
C ILE A 30 9.22 9.65 0.74
N ARG A 31 10.53 9.59 1.02
CA ARG A 31 11.29 10.74 1.52
C ARG A 31 11.32 11.90 0.54
N LYS A 32 11.47 11.62 -0.76
CA LYS A 32 11.52 12.65 -1.80
C LYS A 32 10.19 13.38 -1.93
N ILE A 33 9.07 12.66 -1.97
CA ILE A 33 7.74 13.27 -2.10
C ILE A 33 7.37 14.08 -0.85
N SER A 34 7.73 13.61 0.35
CA SER A 34 7.56 14.37 1.59
C SER A 34 8.33 15.69 1.54
N LYS A 35 9.60 15.66 1.14
CA LYS A 35 10.42 16.88 0.96
C LYS A 35 9.88 17.82 -0.12
N ALA A 36 9.17 17.29 -1.12
CA ALA A 36 8.52 18.07 -2.16
C ALA A 36 7.19 18.70 -1.71
N GLY A 37 6.76 18.47 -0.46
CA GLY A 37 5.54 19.04 0.11
C GLY A 37 4.30 18.17 -0.06
N ALA A 38 4.45 16.89 -0.40
CA ALA A 38 3.32 15.96 -0.37
C ALA A 38 2.79 15.82 1.06
N THR A 39 1.47 15.68 1.18
CA THR A 39 0.77 15.56 2.47
C THR A 39 0.11 14.19 2.64
N ASP A 40 -0.20 13.52 1.52
CA ASP A 40 -1.04 12.32 1.49
C ASP A 40 -0.46 11.29 0.51
N VAL A 41 -0.53 10.01 0.89
CA VAL A 41 -0.12 8.87 0.06
C VAL A 41 -1.23 7.84 0.03
N ILE A 42 -1.61 7.37 -1.17
CA ILE A 42 -2.56 6.27 -1.32
C ILE A 42 -1.78 5.02 -1.73
N LEU A 43 -1.81 3.98 -0.90
CA LEU A 43 -1.24 2.68 -1.21
C LEU A 43 -2.29 1.84 -1.95
N MET A 44 -2.02 1.57 -3.23
CA MET A 44 -2.94 0.93 -4.17
C MET A 44 -2.18 0.09 -5.21
N GLY A 45 -2.92 -0.57 -6.10
CA GLY A 45 -2.38 -1.44 -7.15
C GLY A 45 -3.20 -2.71 -7.24
N GLY A 46 -2.53 -3.86 -7.17
CA GLY A 46 -3.21 -5.13 -6.92
C GLY A 46 -3.71 -5.23 -5.48
N GLU A 47 -3.15 -6.14 -4.69
CA GLU A 47 -3.46 -6.21 -3.26
C GLU A 47 -2.27 -5.72 -2.44
N PRO A 48 -2.34 -4.55 -1.78
CA PRO A 48 -1.22 -4.00 -1.01
C PRO A 48 -0.70 -4.96 0.06
N PHE A 49 -1.59 -5.70 0.74
CA PHE A 49 -1.19 -6.65 1.78
C PHE A 49 -0.49 -7.90 1.25
N LYS A 50 -0.44 -8.12 -0.07
CA LYS A 50 0.37 -9.20 -0.67
C LYS A 50 1.84 -8.86 -0.78
N ARG A 51 2.20 -7.59 -0.59
CA ARG A 51 3.58 -7.15 -0.66
C ARG A 51 4.23 -7.27 0.72
N ASN A 52 5.25 -8.12 0.85
CA ASN A 52 5.85 -8.48 2.15
C ASN A 52 6.47 -7.29 2.92
N ASP A 53 6.85 -6.22 2.24
CA ASP A 53 7.48 -5.02 2.80
C ASP A 53 6.51 -3.84 2.99
N ILE A 54 5.20 -4.06 2.84
CA ILE A 54 4.18 -2.99 2.93
C ILE A 54 4.24 -2.22 4.25
N PHE A 55 4.49 -2.91 5.37
CA PHE A 55 4.59 -2.29 6.69
C PHE A 55 5.84 -1.43 6.84
N VAL A 56 6.93 -1.77 6.14
CA VAL A 56 8.14 -0.94 6.10
C VAL A 56 7.85 0.39 5.41
N PHE A 57 7.00 0.38 4.39
CA PHE A 57 6.57 1.61 3.71
C PHE A 57 5.65 2.46 4.57
N ILE A 58 4.70 1.82 5.27
CA ILE A 58 3.81 2.51 6.22
C ILE A 58 4.63 3.21 7.31
N ASP A 59 5.61 2.53 7.90
CA ASP A 59 6.49 3.13 8.91
C ASP A 59 7.26 4.34 8.35
N GLU A 60 7.76 4.25 7.12
CA GLU A 60 8.48 5.38 6.50
C GLU A 60 7.54 6.55 6.19
N ILE A 61 6.32 6.29 5.74
CA ILE A 61 5.29 7.32 5.50
C ILE A 61 4.99 8.06 6.81
N VAL A 62 4.74 7.33 7.89
CA VAL A 62 4.43 7.90 9.21
C VAL A 62 5.62 8.71 9.74
N ARG A 63 6.85 8.21 9.60
CA ARG A 63 8.07 8.95 10.00
C ARG A 63 8.27 10.25 9.25
N ASN A 64 7.77 10.36 8.02
CA ASN A 64 7.87 11.55 7.19
C ASN A 64 6.62 12.46 7.32
N ASN A 65 5.79 12.27 8.36
CA ASN A 65 4.56 13.02 8.65
C ASN A 65 3.56 13.05 7.48
N LEU A 66 3.54 11.99 6.68
CA LEU A 66 2.57 11.83 5.61
C LEU A 66 1.32 11.13 6.14
N ARG A 67 0.15 11.61 5.72
CA ARG A 67 -1.10 10.86 5.88
C ARG A 67 -1.15 9.77 4.82
N PHE A 68 -1.84 8.67 5.11
CA PHE A 68 -2.02 7.63 4.12
C PHE A 68 -3.34 6.90 4.24
N SER A 69 -3.77 6.33 3.11
CA SER A 69 -4.89 5.41 3.02
C SER A 69 -4.51 4.19 2.16
N ILE A 70 -5.23 3.09 2.37
CA ILE A 70 -4.99 1.83 1.66
C ILE A 70 -6.25 1.44 0.89
N LEU A 71 -6.10 1.16 -0.41
CA LEU A 71 -7.14 0.55 -1.23
C LEU A 71 -6.89 -0.96 -1.27
N SER A 72 -7.79 -1.75 -0.69
CA SER A 72 -7.65 -3.21 -0.57
C SER A 72 -8.99 -3.88 -0.84
N HIS A 73 -8.96 -5.12 -1.33
CA HIS A 73 -10.18 -5.95 -1.43
C HIS A 73 -10.49 -6.71 -0.13
N GLY A 74 -9.64 -6.55 0.90
CA GLY A 74 -9.87 -7.03 2.27
C GLY A 74 -9.68 -8.53 2.49
N LEU A 75 -9.56 -9.35 1.44
CA LEU A 75 -9.41 -10.82 1.59
C LEU A 75 -8.08 -11.25 2.20
N SER A 76 -7.06 -10.38 2.17
CA SER A 76 -5.73 -10.65 2.75
C SER A 76 -5.49 -9.93 4.07
N SER A 77 -6.51 -9.29 4.64
CA SER A 77 -6.41 -8.64 5.94
C SER A 77 -6.48 -9.69 7.05
N THR A 78 -5.36 -9.95 7.72
CA THR A 78 -5.32 -10.77 8.93
C THR A 78 -5.65 -9.95 10.17
N THR A 79 -5.99 -10.62 11.28
CA THR A 79 -6.17 -9.96 12.58
C THR A 79 -4.92 -9.17 12.99
N GLU A 80 -3.71 -9.69 12.76
CA GLU A 80 -2.48 -8.94 13.08
C GLU A 80 -2.33 -7.69 12.22
N THR A 81 -2.67 -7.79 10.92
CA THR A 81 -2.65 -6.65 10.00
C THR A 81 -3.61 -5.57 10.50
N ILE A 82 -4.83 -5.93 10.89
CA ILE A 82 -5.83 -4.98 11.39
C ILE A 82 -5.37 -4.32 12.70
N GLU A 83 -4.85 -5.09 13.66
CA GLU A 83 -4.35 -4.54 14.92
C GLU A 83 -3.18 -3.57 14.71
N LEU A 84 -2.28 -3.91 13.79
CA LEU A 84 -1.17 -3.02 13.44
C LEU A 84 -1.68 -1.71 12.81
N LEU A 85 -2.68 -1.79 11.92
CA LEU A 85 -3.25 -0.61 11.26
C LEU A 85 -4.08 0.28 12.20
N LYS A 86 -4.73 -0.30 13.23
CA LYS A 86 -5.40 0.48 14.29
C LYS A 86 -4.44 1.43 15.00
N LYS A 87 -3.18 0.99 15.23
CA LYS A 87 -2.14 1.83 15.86
C LYS A 87 -1.88 3.13 15.09
N TYR A 88 -1.99 3.08 13.76
CA TYR A 88 -1.66 4.21 12.89
C TYR A 88 -2.87 5.07 12.50
N HIS A 89 -4.07 4.78 13.04
CA HIS A 89 -5.32 5.48 12.68
C HIS A 89 -5.56 5.56 11.17
N VAL A 90 -5.18 4.51 10.42
CA VAL A 90 -5.26 4.53 8.96
C VAL A 90 -6.70 4.38 8.47
N VAL A 91 -7.02 5.03 7.36
CA VAL A 91 -8.26 4.77 6.62
C VAL A 91 -8.02 3.66 5.58
N ILE A 92 -8.80 2.58 5.67
CA ILE A 92 -8.80 1.49 4.69
C ILE A 92 -10.08 1.56 3.88
N HIS A 93 -9.93 1.74 2.58
CA HIS A 93 -11.03 1.71 1.63
C HIS A 93 -11.17 0.30 1.06
N VAL A 94 -12.11 -0.47 1.62
CA VAL A 94 -12.36 -1.83 1.17
C VAL A 94 -13.24 -1.82 -0.08
N HIS A 95 -12.70 -2.31 -1.20
CA HIS A 95 -13.43 -2.48 -2.45
C HIS A 95 -13.63 -3.97 -2.69
N GLN A 96 -14.87 -4.44 -2.47
CA GLN A 96 -15.19 -5.84 -2.75
C GLN A 96 -15.33 -6.09 -4.25
N PRO A 97 -15.02 -7.31 -4.71
CA PRO A 97 -15.08 -7.65 -6.12
C PRO A 97 -16.50 -7.74 -6.70
#